data_AF-A0A7K9J168-F1
#
_entry.id   AF-A0A7K9J168-F1
#
_cell.length_a   1.000
_cell.length_b   1.000
_cell.length_c   1.000
_cell.angle_alpha   90.00
_cell.angle_beta   90.00
_cell.angle_gamma   90.00
#
_symmetry.space_group_name_H-M   'P 1'
#
loop_
_entity.id
_entity.type
_entity.pdbx_description
1 polymer ?
#
loop_
_entity_poly.entity_id
_entity_poly.type
_entity_poly.pdbx_seq_one_letter_code
_entity_poly.pdbx_strand_id
1 'polypeptide(L)'
;AALRRSPRALQRQSSLLAQYSALLESYTEGEMRQLISALLRRYRQATNSGGHELPLFPRAGSRRKRARARHKPCELRELQVSVSELGLGYESDETVLFRYCSGTCEAAVRSYDLSLKSMRSRRKIRKEKIRARPCCRPLAYDDDVSFLDAYNRYYTVNELSAKECGCV
;
A
#
# COMPACT_ATOMS: atom_id res chain seq x y z
N ALA A 1 17.05 27.73 -8.61
CA ALA A 1 17.67 26.81 -9.57
C ALA A 1 17.41 25.37 -9.13
N ALA A 2 16.65 24.58 -9.89
CA ALA A 2 16.29 23.19 -9.56
C ALA A 2 17.03 22.22 -10.51
N LEU A 3 17.89 21.37 -9.95
CA LEU A 3 18.66 20.35 -10.68
C LEU A 3 17.72 19.27 -11.25
N ARG A 4 17.45 19.34 -12.56
CA ARG A 4 16.73 18.29 -13.30
C ARG A 4 17.66 17.08 -13.47
N ARG A 5 17.32 15.94 -12.85
CA ARG A 5 17.98 14.66 -13.11
C ARG A 5 17.57 14.15 -14.50
N SER A 6 18.56 13.76 -15.30
CA SER A 6 18.36 13.10 -16.59
C SER A 6 17.75 11.70 -16.42
N PRO A 7 16.78 11.28 -17.25
CA PRO A 7 16.25 9.93 -17.23
C PRO A 7 17.30 8.91 -17.70
N ARG A 8 17.39 7.77 -17.01
CA ARG A 8 18.23 6.63 -17.43
C ARG A 8 17.70 6.09 -18.76
N ALA A 9 18.59 5.91 -19.73
CA ALA A 9 18.31 5.24 -20.99
C ALA A 9 17.74 3.84 -20.73
N LEU A 10 16.61 3.53 -21.34
CA LEU A 10 16.03 2.20 -21.38
C LEU A 10 17.00 1.28 -22.13
N GLN A 11 17.63 0.37 -21.40
CA GLN A 11 18.56 -0.61 -21.98
C GLN A 11 17.78 -1.62 -22.82
N ARG A 12 17.66 -1.30 -24.11
CA ARG A 12 17.92 -2.19 -25.24
C ARG A 12 17.22 -3.57 -25.18
N GLN A 13 15.91 -3.59 -25.49
CA GLN A 13 15.22 -4.79 -26.01
C GLN A 13 15.75 -5.25 -27.40
N SER A 14 16.80 -4.60 -27.93
CA SER A 14 17.30 -4.84 -29.29
C SER A 14 18.12 -6.12 -29.45
N SER A 15 18.39 -6.90 -28.39
CA SER A 15 19.25 -8.09 -28.49
C SER A 15 18.54 -9.29 -29.12
N LEU A 16 17.24 -9.46 -28.86
CA LEU A 16 16.47 -10.59 -29.41
C LEU A 16 16.13 -10.39 -30.89
N LEU A 17 15.73 -9.18 -31.31
CA LEU A 17 15.43 -8.91 -32.73
C LEU A 17 16.68 -9.05 -33.61
N ALA A 18 17.87 -8.74 -33.07
CA ALA A 18 19.14 -8.94 -33.77
C ALA A 18 19.53 -10.42 -33.91
N GLN A 19 19.08 -11.30 -33.01
CA GLN A 19 19.34 -12.74 -33.11
C GLN A 19 18.48 -13.44 -34.18
N TYR A 20 17.32 -12.87 -34.52
CA TYR A 20 16.39 -13.45 -35.48
C TYR A 20 16.23 -12.60 -36.76
N SER A 21 17.05 -11.57 -36.96
CA SER A 21 16.94 -10.67 -38.12
C SER A 21 17.15 -11.40 -39.44
N ALA A 22 18.14 -12.29 -39.50
CA ALA A 22 18.41 -13.12 -40.69
C ALA A 22 17.25 -14.07 -41.05
N LEU A 23 16.46 -14.48 -40.05
CA LEU A 23 15.26 -15.31 -40.23
C LEU A 23 14.07 -14.50 -40.76
N LEU A 24 14.05 -13.19 -40.52
CA LEU A 24 13.01 -12.29 -41.01
C LEU A 24 13.34 -11.73 -42.40
N GLU A 25 14.62 -11.69 -42.78
CA GLU A 25 15.08 -11.28 -44.11
C GLU A 25 14.65 -12.25 -45.23
N SER A 26 14.37 -13.52 -44.90
CA SER A 26 13.91 -14.51 -45.88
C SER A 26 12.40 -14.45 -46.18
N TYR A 27 11.64 -13.63 -45.46
CA TYR A 27 10.19 -13.52 -45.65
C TYR A 27 9.85 -12.45 -46.69
N THR A 28 8.92 -12.77 -47.58
CA THR A 28 8.33 -11.76 -48.46
C THR A 28 7.41 -10.82 -47.68
N GLU A 29 7.15 -9.62 -48.20
CA GLU A 29 6.29 -8.62 -47.53
C GLU A 29 4.89 -9.19 -47.20
N GLY A 30 4.36 -10.05 -48.08
CA GLY A 30 3.08 -10.73 -47.89
C GLY A 30 3.10 -11.72 -46.73
N GLU A 31 4.16 -12.52 -46.61
CA GLU A 31 4.31 -13.51 -45.53
C GLU A 31 4.55 -12.83 -44.18
N MET A 32 5.30 -11.73 -44.15
CA MET A 32 5.45 -10.91 -42.94
C MET A 32 4.10 -10.36 -42.47
N ARG A 33 3.27 -9.84 -43.38
CA ARG A 33 1.92 -9.35 -43.04
C ARG A 33 1.05 -10.46 -42.47
N GLN A 34 1.12 -11.66 -43.04
CA GLN A 34 0.40 -12.82 -42.50
C GLN A 34 0.91 -13.21 -41.10
N LEU A 35 2.21 -13.23 -40.88
CA LEU A 35 2.82 -13.58 -39.59
C LEU A 35 2.44 -12.57 -38.50
N ILE A 36 2.47 -11.27 -38.82
CA ILE A 36 2.00 -10.20 -37.92
C ILE A 36 0.51 -10.37 -37.60
N SER A 37 -0.33 -10.63 -38.62
CA SER A 37 -1.77 -10.83 -38.39
C SER A 37 -2.07 -12.06 -37.53
N ALA A 38 -1.33 -13.16 -37.72
CA ALA A 38 -1.45 -14.38 -36.93
C ALA A 38 -1.01 -14.14 -35.46
N LEU A 39 0.08 -13.40 -35.24
CA LEU A 39 0.54 -12.98 -33.91
C LEU A 39 -0.50 -12.11 -33.20
N LEU A 40 -1.07 -11.12 -33.90
CA LEU A 40 -2.11 -10.24 -33.33
C LEU A 40 -3.39 -11.01 -32.99
N ARG A 41 -3.78 -11.99 -33.82
CA ARG A 41 -4.95 -12.84 -33.56
C ARG A 41 -4.72 -13.74 -32.33
N ARG A 42 -3.54 -14.34 -32.22
CA ARG A 42 -3.14 -15.17 -31.08
C ARG A 42 -3.03 -14.34 -29.79
N TYR A 43 -2.54 -13.11 -29.88
CA TYR A 43 -2.53 -12.17 -28.77
C TYR A 43 -3.94 -11.78 -28.32
N ARG A 44 -4.85 -11.45 -29.25
CA ARG A 44 -6.26 -11.15 -28.94
C ARG A 44 -6.97 -12.32 -28.25
N GLN A 45 -6.69 -13.55 -28.67
CA GLN A 45 -7.22 -14.76 -28.02
C GLN A 45 -6.68 -14.93 -26.60
N ALA A 46 -5.40 -14.61 -26.37
CA ALA A 46 -4.77 -14.65 -25.04
C ALA A 46 -5.21 -13.51 -24.11
N THR A 47 -5.61 -12.35 -24.63
CA THR A 47 -6.12 -11.23 -23.82
C THR A 47 -7.57 -11.39 -23.39
N ASN A 48 -8.37 -12.18 -24.12
CA ASN A 48 -9.77 -12.46 -23.78
C ASN A 48 -9.93 -13.50 -22.65
N SER A 49 -8.88 -14.23 -22.28
CA SER A 49 -8.88 -15.24 -21.21
C SER A 49 -8.32 -14.73 -19.87
N GLY A 50 -8.33 -13.41 -19.64
CA GLY A 50 -7.99 -12.81 -18.35
C GLY A 50 -6.58 -12.24 -18.29
N GLY A 51 -6.48 -10.96 -18.65
CA GLY A 51 -5.70 -9.96 -17.90
C GLY A 51 -4.20 -10.17 -17.73
N HIS A 52 -3.42 -10.11 -18.82
CA HIS A 52 -2.01 -9.72 -18.73
C HIS A 52 -1.60 -8.90 -19.95
N GLU A 53 -1.80 -7.58 -19.90
CA GLU A 53 -1.30 -6.67 -20.94
C GLU A 53 0.23 -6.58 -20.89
N LEU A 54 0.88 -6.82 -22.03
CA LEU A 54 2.32 -6.57 -22.20
C LEU A 54 2.61 -5.05 -22.14
N PRO A 55 3.65 -4.61 -21.40
CA PRO A 55 3.86 -3.20 -21.07
C PRO A 55 4.64 -2.48 -22.18
N LEU A 56 4.03 -2.25 -23.35
CA LEU A 56 4.65 -1.39 -24.39
C LEU A 56 4.53 0.11 -24.09
N PHE A 57 3.69 0.48 -23.13
CA PHE A 57 3.70 1.81 -22.52
C PHE A 57 3.70 1.61 -21.01
N PRO A 58 4.70 2.10 -20.26
CA PRO A 58 4.54 2.22 -18.83
C PRO A 58 3.39 3.20 -18.62
N ARG A 59 2.18 2.69 -18.35
CA ARG A 59 1.10 3.55 -17.85
C ARG A 59 1.65 4.21 -16.60
N ALA A 60 2.01 5.50 -16.72
CA ALA A 60 2.41 6.37 -15.62
C ALA A 60 1.21 6.70 -14.70
N GLY A 61 0.37 5.70 -14.41
CA GLY A 61 -1.00 5.87 -13.94
C GLY A 61 -1.45 4.93 -12.81
N SER A 62 -0.57 4.07 -12.28
CA SER A 62 -0.92 3.24 -11.10
C SER A 62 -0.06 3.54 -9.87
N ARG A 63 1.26 3.76 -10.02
CA ARG A 63 2.13 4.07 -8.87
C ARG A 63 1.95 5.48 -8.30
N ARG A 64 1.37 6.40 -9.08
CA ARG A 64 1.17 7.82 -8.68
C ARG A 64 -0.05 8.05 -7.79
N LYS A 65 -1.02 7.12 -7.72
CA LYS A 65 -2.20 7.31 -6.86
C LYS A 65 -1.89 7.15 -5.37
N ARG A 66 -0.81 6.45 -4.99
CA ARG A 66 -0.35 6.39 -3.58
C ARG A 66 0.34 7.66 -3.09
N ALA A 67 0.71 8.59 -3.99
CA ALA A 67 1.47 9.79 -3.63
C ALA A 67 0.58 10.95 -3.11
N ARG A 68 -0.73 10.74 -2.93
CA ARG A 68 -1.67 11.76 -2.44
C ARG A 68 -2.57 11.26 -1.31
N ALA A 69 -2.16 10.24 -0.57
CA ALA A 69 -2.63 10.16 0.81
C ALA A 69 -2.03 11.39 1.50
N ARG A 70 -2.76 12.51 1.51
CA ARG A 70 -2.38 13.73 2.23
C ARG A 70 -1.96 13.25 3.61
N HIS A 71 -0.75 13.58 4.03
CA HIS A 71 -0.24 13.28 5.35
C HIS A 71 -1.15 14.00 6.34
N LYS A 72 -2.22 13.32 6.77
CA LYS A 72 -3.13 13.84 7.77
C LYS A 72 -2.39 13.81 9.11
N PRO A 73 -2.55 14.84 9.95
CA PRO A 73 -1.99 14.82 11.29
C PRO A 73 -2.61 13.65 12.08
N CYS A 74 -2.00 13.31 13.22
CA CYS A 74 -2.59 12.35 14.15
C CYS A 74 -3.96 12.87 14.58
N GLU A 75 -5.02 12.14 14.23
CA GLU A 75 -6.40 12.51 14.53
C GLU A 75 -7.22 11.28 14.91
N LEU A 76 -8.29 11.54 15.67
CA LEU A 76 -9.27 10.55 16.05
C LEU A 76 -10.17 10.22 14.86
N ARG A 77 -10.48 8.93 14.71
CA ARG A 77 -11.42 8.40 13.73
C ARG A 77 -12.49 7.63 14.44
N GLU A 78 -13.67 7.59 13.83
CA GLU A 78 -14.81 6.86 14.33
C GLU A 78 -15.25 5.85 13.26
N LEU A 79 -15.67 4.68 13.70
CA LEU A 79 -16.17 3.60 12.86
C LEU A 79 -17.24 2.85 13.64
N GLN A 80 -18.42 2.69 13.04
CA GLN A 80 -19.44 1.79 13.60
C GLN A 80 -19.10 0.37 13.21
N VAL A 81 -18.99 -0.51 14.20
CA VAL A 81 -18.65 -1.94 14.03
C VAL A 81 -19.51 -2.77 14.97
N SER A 82 -19.78 -4.02 14.59
CA SER A 82 -20.37 -4.98 15.53
C SER A 82 -19.32 -5.49 16.52
N VAL A 83 -19.77 -5.98 17.67
CA VAL A 83 -18.88 -6.58 18.67
C VAL A 83 -18.15 -7.81 18.12
N SER A 84 -18.81 -8.60 17.29
CA SER A 84 -18.21 -9.76 16.61
C SER A 84 -17.07 -9.38 15.66
N GLU A 85 -17.15 -8.23 14.98
CA GLU A 85 -16.11 -7.74 14.06
C GLU A 85 -14.84 -7.26 14.77
N LEU A 86 -14.90 -6.95 16.07
CA LEU A 86 -13.74 -6.54 16.87
C LEU A 86 -12.73 -7.68 17.09
N GLY A 87 -13.13 -8.93 16.86
CA GLY A 87 -12.24 -10.09 16.97
C GLY A 87 -11.79 -10.41 18.41
N LEU A 88 -12.58 -9.99 19.40
CA LEU A 88 -12.32 -10.25 20.82
C LEU A 88 -12.80 -11.65 21.27
N GLY A 89 -13.44 -12.41 20.38
CA GLY A 89 -13.97 -13.75 20.67
C GLY A 89 -15.40 -13.76 21.23
N TYR A 90 -16.08 -12.61 21.24
CA TYR A 90 -17.49 -12.51 21.60
C TYR A 90 -18.38 -12.65 20.36
N GLU A 91 -19.46 -13.41 20.50
CA GLU A 91 -20.49 -13.55 19.47
C GLU A 91 -21.69 -12.69 19.86
N SER A 92 -21.75 -11.49 19.29
CA SER A 92 -22.80 -10.50 19.53
C SER A 92 -23.01 -9.64 18.28
N ASP A 93 -24.28 -9.33 18.00
CA ASP A 93 -24.72 -8.45 16.91
C ASP A 93 -24.83 -6.98 17.35
N GLU A 94 -24.51 -6.68 18.61
CA GLU A 94 -24.56 -5.33 19.14
C GLU A 94 -23.53 -4.43 18.42
N THR A 95 -23.98 -3.24 18.00
CA THR A 95 -23.16 -2.28 17.25
C THR A 95 -22.63 -1.20 18.17
N VAL A 96 -21.32 -0.98 18.13
CA VAL A 96 -20.61 -0.01 18.97
C VAL A 96 -19.89 1.04 18.11
N LEU A 97 -19.80 2.27 18.62
CA LEU A 97 -19.02 3.32 17.97
C LEU A 97 -17.55 3.19 18.37
N PHE A 98 -16.77 2.50 17.54
CA PHE A 98 -15.36 2.28 17.77
C PHE A 98 -14.52 3.47 17.30
N ARG A 99 -13.82 4.11 18.24
CA ARG A 99 -12.90 5.20 17.91
C ARG A 99 -11.44 4.73 17.92
N TYR A 100 -10.66 5.18 16.96
CA TYR A 100 -9.25 4.79 16.81
C TYR A 100 -8.36 5.93 16.33
N CYS A 101 -7.07 5.82 16.67
CA CYS A 101 -6.08 6.83 16.30
C CYS A 101 -5.41 6.51 14.97
N SER A 102 -5.40 7.49 14.05
CA SER A 102 -4.75 7.35 12.75
C SER A 102 -4.09 8.65 12.33
N GLY A 103 -2.99 8.56 11.59
CA GLY A 103 -2.33 9.73 11.01
C GLY A 103 -0.83 9.71 11.16
N THR A 104 -0.23 10.87 10.90
CA THR A 104 1.22 11.08 10.92
C THR A 104 1.63 12.08 11.99
N CYS A 105 2.79 11.84 12.59
CA CYS A 105 3.33 12.61 13.71
C CYS A 105 4.60 13.37 13.32
N GLU A 106 4.64 13.95 12.11
CA GLU A 106 5.84 14.65 11.62
C GLU A 106 6.15 15.94 12.41
N ALA A 107 5.13 16.58 12.97
CA ALA A 107 5.29 17.79 13.78
C ALA A 107 5.84 17.53 15.20
N ALA A 108 5.70 16.30 15.72
CA ALA A 108 6.05 15.94 17.10
C ALA A 108 7.41 15.23 17.23
N VAL A 109 8.25 15.29 16.18
CA VAL A 109 9.56 14.63 16.14
C VAL A 109 10.49 15.23 17.20
N ARG A 110 11.06 14.39 18.07
CA ARG A 110 11.99 14.80 19.13
C ARG A 110 13.45 14.59 18.71
N SER A 111 14.39 15.16 19.48
CA SER A 111 15.84 14.98 19.26
C SER A 111 16.28 13.51 19.29
N TYR A 112 15.57 12.69 20.09
CA TYR A 112 15.75 11.24 20.13
C TYR A 112 15.48 10.60 18.76
N ASP A 113 14.35 10.93 18.12
CA ASP A 113 13.95 10.38 16.82
C ASP A 113 14.94 10.77 15.72
N LEU A 114 15.43 12.01 15.75
CA LEU A 114 16.45 12.51 14.82
C LEU A 114 17.76 11.74 14.97
N SER A 115 18.20 11.55 16.22
CA SER A 115 19.41 10.79 16.55
C SER A 115 19.26 9.32 16.12
N LEU A 116 18.14 8.70 16.43
CA LEU A 116 17.82 7.33 16.06
C LEU A 116 17.78 7.14 14.54
N LYS A 117 17.19 8.10 13.81
CA LYS A 117 17.19 8.12 12.34
C LYS A 117 18.61 8.20 11.77
N SER A 118 19.48 9.02 12.37
CA SER A 118 20.90 9.16 11.99
C SER A 118 21.71 7.89 12.31
N MET A 119 21.52 7.30 13.49
CA MET A 119 22.20 6.05 13.88
C MET A 119 21.82 4.88 12.98
N ARG A 120 20.56 4.84 12.55
CA ARG A 120 20.06 3.85 11.57
C ARG A 120 20.63 4.09 10.17
N SER A 121 20.69 5.35 9.71
CA SER A 121 21.24 5.67 8.38
C SER A 121 22.74 5.35 8.28
N ARG A 122 23.48 5.58 9.37
CA ARG A 122 24.90 5.22 9.51
C ARG A 122 25.13 3.72 9.76
N ARG A 123 24.07 2.90 9.76
CA ARG A 123 24.13 1.45 10.00
C ARG A 123 24.84 1.07 11.30
N LYS A 124 24.78 1.92 12.32
CA LYS A 124 25.25 1.55 13.67
C LYS A 124 24.27 0.60 14.35
N ILE A 125 22.98 0.73 14.05
CA ILE A 125 21.91 -0.17 14.49
C ILE A 125 21.41 -0.94 13.25
N ARG A 126 21.82 -2.21 13.08
CA ARG A 126 21.58 -2.99 11.85
C ARG A 126 20.53 -4.10 11.98
N LYS A 127 20.28 -4.61 13.19
CA LYS A 127 19.47 -5.82 13.40
C LYS A 127 17.99 -5.54 13.70
N GLU A 128 17.68 -4.37 14.24
CA GLU A 128 16.32 -4.06 14.69
C GLU A 128 15.57 -3.16 13.71
N LYS A 129 14.32 -3.53 13.39
CA LYS A 129 13.39 -2.73 12.57
C LYS A 129 12.77 -1.63 13.44
N ILE A 130 13.58 -0.71 13.93
CA ILE A 130 13.12 0.39 14.79
C ILE A 130 12.47 1.48 13.92
N ARG A 131 11.29 1.93 14.34
CA ARG A 131 10.65 3.15 13.80
C ARG A 131 11.31 4.37 14.44
N ALA A 132 11.99 5.18 13.63
CA ALA A 132 12.62 6.42 14.06
C ALA A 132 11.68 7.63 13.94
N ARG A 133 10.40 7.42 14.23
CA ARG A 133 9.37 8.47 14.24
C ARG A 133 8.33 8.12 15.29
N PRO A 134 7.72 9.12 15.95
CA PRO A 134 6.62 8.90 16.87
C PRO A 134 5.43 8.28 16.13
N CYS A 135 4.66 7.48 16.86
CA CYS A 135 3.45 6.82 16.39
C CYS A 135 2.21 7.53 16.94
N CYS A 136 1.15 7.56 16.13
CA CYS A 136 -0.15 8.04 16.58
C CYS A 136 -0.79 6.94 17.43
N ARG A 137 -0.96 7.17 18.72
CA ARG A 137 -1.54 6.22 19.69
C ARG A 137 -2.59 6.91 20.57
N PRO A 138 -3.51 6.15 21.16
CA PRO A 138 -4.43 6.68 22.17
C PRO A 138 -3.66 7.20 23.38
N LEU A 139 -4.03 8.39 23.87
CA LEU A 139 -3.59 8.95 25.16
C LEU A 139 -4.60 8.66 26.26
N ALA A 140 -5.87 8.53 25.89
CA ALA A 140 -6.98 8.21 26.76
C ALA A 140 -7.98 7.32 26.02
N TYR A 141 -8.75 6.55 26.79
CA TYR A 141 -9.81 5.67 26.30
C TYR A 141 -11.18 6.22 26.71
N ASP A 142 -12.21 5.84 25.94
CA ASP A 142 -13.60 6.11 26.28
C ASP A 142 -14.06 5.20 27.43
N ASP A 143 -15.28 5.43 27.89
CA ASP A 143 -15.92 4.64 28.95
C ASP A 143 -16.08 3.17 28.53
N ASP A 144 -16.24 2.29 29.54
CA ASP A 144 -16.36 0.86 29.34
C ASP A 144 -17.61 0.51 28.52
N VAL A 145 -17.45 -0.42 27.58
CA VAL A 145 -18.54 -0.83 26.68
C VAL A 145 -19.14 -2.12 27.21
N SER A 146 -20.44 -2.07 27.55
CA SER A 146 -21.19 -3.25 27.99
C SER A 146 -22.14 -3.71 26.90
N PHE A 147 -22.14 -5.01 26.62
CA PHE A 147 -22.97 -5.62 25.58
C PHE A 147 -23.50 -6.99 26.01
N LEU A 148 -24.51 -7.48 25.30
CA LEU A 148 -25.06 -8.83 25.45
C LEU A 148 -24.53 -9.78 24.38
N ASP A 149 -24.12 -10.98 24.76
CA ASP A 149 -23.79 -12.05 23.80
C ASP A 149 -25.04 -12.78 23.28
N ALA A 150 -24.85 -13.68 22.30
CA ALA A 150 -25.89 -14.54 21.76
C ALA A 150 -26.57 -15.45 22.80
N TYR A 151 -25.96 -15.63 23.98
CA TYR A 151 -26.47 -16.42 25.10
C TYR A 151 -27.11 -15.54 26.19
N ASN A 152 -27.37 -14.26 25.92
CA ASN A 152 -27.92 -13.27 26.85
C ASN A 152 -27.07 -13.04 28.11
N ARG A 153 -25.76 -13.20 28.00
CA ARG A 153 -24.81 -12.90 29.07
C ARG A 153 -24.19 -11.53 28.84
N TYR A 154 -24.19 -10.72 29.90
CA TYR A 154 -23.55 -9.42 29.90
C TYR A 154 -22.03 -9.54 29.98
N TYR A 155 -21.35 -8.76 29.14
CA TYR A 155 -19.92 -8.53 29.25
C TYR A 155 -19.64 -7.04 29.24
N THR A 156 -18.56 -6.66 29.90
CA THR A 156 -18.04 -5.30 29.93
C THR A 156 -16.58 -5.35 29.49
N VAL A 157 -16.24 -4.56 28.47
CA VAL A 157 -14.89 -4.47 27.92
C VAL A 157 -14.36 -3.06 28.13
N ASN A 158 -13.21 -2.99 28.78
CA ASN A 158 -12.55 -1.75 29.13
C ASN A 158 -11.49 -1.39 28.08
N GLU A 159 -11.15 -0.10 27.97
CA GLU A 159 -10.11 0.42 27.05
C GLU A 159 -10.28 0.01 25.57
N LEU A 160 -11.53 -0.19 25.15
CA LEU A 160 -11.84 -0.64 23.80
C LEU A 160 -11.68 0.49 22.76
N SER A 161 -12.24 1.66 23.07
CA SER A 161 -12.33 2.81 22.15
C SER A 161 -11.42 3.94 22.60
N ALA A 162 -10.74 4.60 21.65
CA ALA A 162 -9.87 5.72 21.94
C ALA A 162 -10.68 7.02 22.14
N LYS A 163 -10.38 7.78 23.20
CA LYS A 163 -11.00 9.09 23.44
C LYS A 163 -10.15 10.24 22.89
N GLU A 164 -8.85 10.15 23.07
CA GLU A 164 -7.90 11.18 22.65
C GLU A 164 -6.67 10.55 21.99
N CYS A 165 -6.18 11.18 20.92
CA CYS A 165 -5.02 10.71 20.16
C CYS A 165 -3.83 11.64 20.30
N GLY A 166 -2.64 11.07 20.42
CA GLY A 166 -1.40 11.81 20.54
C GLY A 166 -0.23 11.13 19.85
N CYS A 167 0.86 11.89 19.73
CA CYS A 167 2.11 11.41 19.15
C CYS A 167 3.07 11.01 20.26
N VAL A 168 3.37 9.72 20.34
CA VAL A 168 4.24 9.10 21.35
C VAL A 168 5.33 8.23 20.73
#